data_AF-A0A1G1INJ4-F1
#
_entry.id   AF-A0A1G1INJ4-F1
#
_cell.length_a   1.000
_cell.length_b   1.000
_cell.length_c   1.000
_cell.angle_alpha   90.00
_cell.angle_beta   90.00
_cell.angle_gamma   90.00
#
_symmetry.space_group_name_H-M   'P 1'
#
loop_
_entity.id
_entity.type
_entity.pdbx_description
1 polymer ?
#
loop_
_entity_poly.entity_id
_entity_poly.type
_entity_poly.pdbx_seq_one_letter_code
_entity_poly.pdbx_strand_id
1 'polypeptide(L)'
;GTIVKSLVSDIIMPPIGLLLGNVDFSNLFIVLKNGTQPGPYTSVSNAQAAGAVTVNYGVFLNTMFSFIIVAFAMFILIRSINQLKKKEKPLPATKECPFCFSTIHIRAIRCGYCTSELKAL
;
A
#
# COMPACT_ATOMS: atom_id res chain seq x y z
N GLY A 1 5.23 10.87 5.56
CA GLY A 1 5.62 10.04 4.40
C GLY A 1 6.56 8.89 4.73
N THR A 2 7.34 9.00 5.81
CA THR A 2 8.43 8.06 6.17
C THR A 2 7.96 6.64 6.49
N ILE A 3 6.79 6.48 7.13
CA ILE A 3 6.24 5.15 7.51
C ILE A 3 5.88 4.33 6.27
N VAL A 4 5.21 4.96 5.30
CA VAL A 4 4.84 4.30 4.03
C VAL A 4 6.09 3.99 3.22
N LYS A 5 7.06 4.92 3.19
CA LYS A 5 8.33 4.70 2.52
C LYS A 5 9.07 3.50 3.10
N SER A 6 9.18 3.40 4.43
CA SER A 6 9.86 2.29 5.13
C SER A 6 9.13 0.96 4.94
N LEU A 7 7.79 0.94 4.99
CA LEU A 7 7.03 -0.28 4.70
C LEU A 7 7.35 -0.83 3.30
N VAL A 8 7.48 0.06 2.32
CA VAL A 8 7.75 -0.37 0.95
C VAL A 8 9.22 -0.69 0.75
N SER A 9 10.14 0.17 1.22
CA SER A 9 11.58 -0.03 1.00
C SER A 9 12.16 -1.17 1.80
N ASP A 10 11.69 -1.39 3.02
CA ASP A 10 12.35 -2.28 3.97
C ASP A 10 11.62 -3.62 4.09
N ILE A 11 10.31 -3.69 3.80
CA ILE A 11 9.52 -4.93 3.87
C ILE A 11 9.14 -5.46 2.48
N ILE A 12 8.78 -4.60 1.52
CA ILE A 12 8.27 -5.05 0.21
C ILE A 12 9.38 -5.20 -0.83
N MET A 13 10.35 -4.29 -0.88
CA MET A 13 11.43 -4.37 -1.87
C MET A 13 12.35 -5.58 -1.71
N PRO A 14 12.75 -6.06 -0.51
CA PRO A 14 13.68 -7.20 -0.41
C PRO A 14 13.08 -8.51 -0.96
N PRO A 15 11.83 -8.90 -0.65
CA PRO A 15 11.21 -10.06 -1.28
C PRO A 15 11.02 -9.91 -2.79
N ILE A 16 10.59 -8.74 -3.27
CA ILE A 16 10.41 -8.47 -4.71
C ILE A 16 11.76 -8.51 -5.44
N GLY A 17 12.80 -7.93 -4.85
CA GLY A 17 14.17 -7.93 -5.40
C GLY A 17 14.75 -9.34 -5.48
N LEU A 18 14.47 -10.19 -4.49
CA LEU A 18 14.86 -11.60 -4.52
C LEU A 18 14.08 -12.39 -5.59
N LEU A 19 12.77 -12.13 -5.73
CA LEU A 19 11.90 -12.81 -6.70
C LEU A 19 12.21 -12.43 -8.16
N LEU A 20 12.55 -11.17 -8.40
CA LEU A 20 12.90 -10.66 -9.73
C LEU A 20 14.39 -10.85 -10.07
N GLY A 21 15.20 -11.40 -9.15
CA GLY A 21 16.59 -11.78 -9.43
C GLY A 21 17.60 -10.63 -9.40
N ASN A 22 17.54 -9.76 -8.38
CA ASN A 22 18.44 -8.60 -8.22
C ASN A 22 18.40 -7.65 -9.42
N VAL A 23 17.21 -7.18 -9.78
CA VAL A 23 17.03 -6.22 -10.86
C VAL A 23 17.51 -4.83 -10.41
N ASP A 24 18.82 -4.60 -10.46
CA ASP A 24 19.42 -3.31 -10.16
C ASP A 24 19.71 -2.54 -11.44
N PHE A 25 18.77 -1.66 -11.82
CA PHE A 25 18.96 -0.76 -12.95
C PHE A 25 19.88 0.42 -12.62
N SER A 26 20.29 0.62 -11.35
CA SER A 26 21.00 1.83 -10.92
C SER A 26 22.34 2.04 -11.62
N ASN A 27 22.95 0.96 -12.12
CA ASN A 27 24.23 1.01 -12.84
C ASN A 27 24.10 1.23 -14.35
N LEU A 28 22.89 1.47 -14.87
CA LEU A 28 22.71 1.91 -16.25
C LEU A 28 22.90 3.44 -16.35
N PHE A 29 23.99 3.85 -16.98
CA PHE A 29 24.31 5.24 -17.25
C PHE A 29 24.99 5.40 -18.60
N ILE A 30 24.79 6.56 -19.21
CA ILE A 30 25.51 6.99 -20.42
C ILE A 30 26.46 8.11 -20.02
N VAL A 31 27.71 8.03 -20.47
CA VAL A 31 28.72 9.06 -20.26
C VAL A 31 28.65 10.06 -21.40
N LEU A 32 28.40 11.33 -21.10
CA LEU A 32 28.34 12.41 -22.09
C LEU A 32 29.68 13.15 -22.19
N LYS A 33 30.42 13.21 -21.09
CA LYS A 33 31.76 13.80 -21.05
C LYS A 33 32.65 13.00 -20.13
N ASN A 34 33.79 12.54 -20.64
CA ASN A 34 34.80 11.87 -19.84
C ASN A 34 35.40 12.84 -18.82
N GLY A 35 35.64 12.32 -17.63
CA GLY A 35 36.27 13.04 -16.52
C GLY A 35 37.78 13.12 -16.66
N THR A 36 38.47 13.43 -15.56
CA THR A 36 39.95 13.55 -15.49
C THR A 36 40.68 12.24 -15.79
N GLN A 37 40.04 11.08 -15.58
CA GLN A 37 40.53 9.78 -16.05
C GLN A 37 39.66 9.26 -17.20
N PRO A 38 40.22 9.10 -18.42
CA PRO A 38 39.55 8.41 -19.51
C PRO A 38 39.61 6.90 -19.25
N GLY A 39 38.46 6.29 -19.02
CA GLY A 39 38.35 4.85 -18.82
C GLY A 39 36.91 4.38 -18.85
N PRO A 40 36.68 3.07 -19.07
CA PRO A 40 35.36 2.49 -18.88
C PRO A 40 34.99 2.55 -17.40
N TYR A 41 34.00 3.37 -17.06
CA TYR A 41 33.48 3.43 -15.70
C TYR A 41 32.60 2.21 -15.42
N THR A 42 32.92 1.46 -14.38
CA THR A 42 32.18 0.25 -13.98
C THR A 42 30.96 0.55 -13.11
N SER A 43 30.85 1.76 -12.57
CA SER A 43 29.73 2.20 -11.74
C SER A 43 29.51 3.71 -11.87
N VAL A 44 28.27 4.14 -11.61
CA VAL A 44 27.89 5.56 -11.59
C VAL A 44 28.75 6.35 -10.59
N SER A 45 29.06 5.74 -9.45
CA SER A 45 29.90 6.34 -8.40
C SER A 45 31.32 6.62 -8.89
N ASN A 46 31.91 5.72 -9.67
CA ASN A 46 33.25 5.90 -10.23
C ASN A 46 33.28 6.97 -11.33
N ALA A 47 32.23 7.04 -12.16
CA ALA A 47 32.11 8.07 -13.19
C ALA A 47 31.95 9.47 -12.57
N GLN A 48 31.12 9.60 -11.53
CA GLN A 48 30.95 10.85 -10.80
C GLN A 48 32.22 11.29 -10.06
N ALA A 49 32.94 10.36 -9.43
CA ALA A 49 34.19 10.63 -8.74
C ALA A 49 35.30 11.11 -9.71
N ALA A 50 35.30 10.62 -10.95
CA ALA A 50 36.21 11.10 -11.99
C ALA A 50 35.80 12.47 -12.57
N GLY A 51 34.67 13.04 -12.15
CA GLY A 51 34.13 14.28 -12.71
C GLY A 51 33.53 14.10 -14.11
N ALA A 52 33.22 12.86 -14.51
CA ALA A 52 32.55 12.58 -15.77
C ALA A 52 31.08 13.02 -15.67
N VAL A 53 30.57 13.64 -16.73
CA VAL A 53 29.14 13.99 -16.81
C VAL A 53 28.39 12.79 -17.33
N THR A 54 27.59 12.16 -16.47
CA THR A 54 26.79 10.98 -16.83
C THR A 54 25.29 11.26 -16.72
N VAL A 55 24.52 10.69 -17.65
CA VAL A 55 23.06 10.58 -17.55
C VAL A 55 22.74 9.21 -16.97
N ASN A 56 22.26 9.21 -15.73
CA ASN A 56 21.96 8.00 -14.96
C ASN A 56 20.47 7.64 -15.10
N TYR A 57 20.07 7.23 -16.30
CA TYR A 57 18.67 6.83 -16.57
C TYR A 57 18.27 5.57 -15.80
N GLY A 58 19.24 4.75 -15.42
CA GLY A 58 19.05 3.60 -14.56
C GLY A 58 18.45 3.92 -13.20
N VAL A 59 18.96 4.97 -12.55
CA VAL A 59 18.41 5.47 -11.27
C VAL A 59 17.01 6.03 -11.46
N PHE A 60 16.76 6.73 -12.57
CA PHE A 60 15.43 7.23 -12.90
C PHE A 60 14.41 6.09 -13.02
N LEU A 61 14.71 5.05 -13.82
CA LEU A 61 13.85 3.87 -13.95
C LEU A 61 13.63 3.18 -12.61
N ASN A 62 14.67 3.03 -11.79
CA ASN A 62 14.55 2.45 -10.46
C ASN A 62 13.56 3.26 -9.57
N THR A 63 13.68 4.59 -9.56
CA THR A 63 12.73 5.45 -8.82
C THR A 63 11.30 5.37 -9.38
N MET A 64 11.16 5.22 -10.69
CA MET A 64 9.86 5.10 -11.36
C MET A 64 9.16 3.78 -10.97
N PHE A 65 9.88 2.65 -11.01
CA PHE A 65 9.38 1.37 -10.53
C PHE A 65 9.08 1.37 -9.04
N SER A 66 9.97 1.94 -8.22
CA SER A 66 9.74 2.08 -6.77
C SER A 66 8.45 2.85 -6.49
N PHE A 67 8.19 3.95 -7.20
CA PHE A 67 6.96 4.73 -7.06
C PHE A 67 5.71 3.91 -7.42
N ILE A 68 5.75 3.14 -8.52
CA ILE A 68 4.63 2.26 -8.93
C ILE A 68 4.37 1.19 -7.87
N ILE A 69 5.41 0.56 -7.35
CA ILE A 69 5.29 -0.48 -6.30
C ILE A 69 4.69 0.12 -5.03
N VAL A 70 5.15 1.30 -4.60
CA VAL A 70 4.60 2.01 -3.43
C VAL A 70 3.11 2.29 -3.61
N ALA A 71 2.73 2.84 -4.77
CA ALA A 71 1.34 3.17 -5.07
C ALA A 71 0.46 1.90 -5.07
N PHE A 72 0.95 0.82 -5.68
CA PHE A 72 0.24 -0.46 -5.71
C PHE A 72 0.10 -1.09 -4.31
N ALA A 73 1.14 -1.03 -3.49
CA ALA A 73 1.11 -1.51 -2.11
C ALA A 73 0.11 -0.72 -1.26
N MET A 74 0.09 0.61 -1.37
CA MET A 74 -0.90 1.45 -0.68
C MET A 74 -2.33 1.12 -1.11
N PHE A 75 -2.55 0.88 -2.41
CA PHE A 75 -3.85 0.48 -2.93
C PHE A 75 -4.34 -0.82 -2.30
N ILE A 76 -3.48 -1.85 -2.24
CA ILE A 76 -3.81 -3.13 -1.59
C ILE A 76 -4.09 -2.92 -0.09
N LEU A 77 -3.27 -2.13 0.60
CA LEU A 77 -3.44 -1.88 2.03
C LEU A 77 -4.80 -1.23 2.34
N ILE A 78 -5.15 -0.15 1.62
CA ILE A 78 -6.43 0.54 1.79
C ILE A 78 -7.60 -0.39 1.45
N ARG A 79 -7.48 -1.15 0.34
CA ARG A 79 -8.49 -2.13 -0.05
C ARG A 79 -8.67 -3.22 1.01
N SER A 80 -7.58 -3.71 1.61
CA SER A 80 -7.60 -4.74 2.65
C SER A 80 -8.29 -4.24 3.92
N ILE A 81 -7.96 -3.03 4.38
CA ILE A 81 -8.63 -2.41 5.54
C ILE A 81 -10.12 -2.20 5.25
N ASN A 82 -10.47 -1.71 4.05
CA ASN A 82 -11.86 -1.51 3.67
C ASN A 82 -12.63 -2.85 3.58
N GLN A 83 -11.99 -3.92 3.12
CA GLN A 83 -12.57 -5.27 3.09
C GLN A 83 -12.79 -5.83 4.50
N LEU A 84 -11.86 -5.60 5.43
CA LEU A 84 -12.00 -6.05 6.82
C LEU A 84 -13.11 -5.29 7.55
N LYS A 85 -13.18 -3.97 7.41
CA LYS A 85 -14.27 -3.15 7.97
C LYS A 85 -15.65 -3.55 7.44
N LYS A 86 -15.73 -4.03 6.19
CA LYS A 86 -16.99 -4.48 5.58
C LYS A 86 -17.49 -5.83 6.12
N LYS A 87 -16.61 -6.64 6.73
CA LYS A 87 -16.97 -7.93 7.34
C LYS A 87 -17.56 -7.77 8.74
N GLU A 88 -17.30 -6.66 9.40
CA GLU A 88 -17.95 -6.28 10.65
C GLU A 88 -19.29 -5.61 10.32
N LYS A 89 -20.23 -6.40 9.76
CA LYS A 89 -21.63 -5.98 9.74
C LYS A 89 -22.02 -5.82 11.21
N PRO A 90 -22.41 -4.61 11.67
CA PRO A 90 -22.92 -4.48 13.03
C PRO A 90 -24.07 -5.48 13.17
N LEU A 91 -24.03 -6.26 14.25
CA LEU A 91 -25.15 -7.12 14.64
C LEU A 91 -26.44 -6.29 14.51
N PRO A 92 -27.51 -6.84 13.92
CA PRO A 92 -28.71 -6.07 13.67
C PRO A 92 -29.19 -5.43 14.98
N ALA A 93 -29.08 -4.10 15.05
CA ALA A 93 -29.49 -3.33 16.23
C ALA A 93 -31.02 -3.34 16.42
N THR A 94 -31.74 -3.83 15.41
CA THR A 94 -33.19 -3.85 15.32
C THR A 94 -33.72 -5.26 15.03
N LYS A 95 -34.84 -5.61 15.67
CA LYS A 95 -35.68 -6.79 15.38
C LYS A 95 -37.06 -6.33 14.94
N GLU A 96 -37.82 -7.21 14.28
CA GLU A 96 -39.23 -6.97 14.00
C GLU A 96 -40.11 -7.41 15.17
N CYS A 97 -41.13 -6.62 15.48
CA CYS A 97 -42.12 -6.99 16.48
C CYS A 97 -43.06 -8.08 15.93
N PRO A 98 -43.24 -9.23 16.60
CA PRO A 98 -44.11 -10.32 16.12
C PRO A 98 -45.60 -9.98 16.09
N PHE A 99 -46.03 -8.91 16.77
CA PHE A 99 -47.45 -8.53 16.87
C PHE A 99 -47.87 -7.46 15.87
N CYS A 100 -47.00 -6.49 15.61
CA CYS A 100 -47.33 -5.33 14.77
C CYS A 100 -46.36 -5.10 13.60
N PHE A 101 -45.35 -5.97 13.42
CA PHE A 101 -44.37 -5.92 12.33
C PHE A 101 -43.57 -4.61 12.22
N SER A 102 -43.60 -3.78 13.26
CA SER A 102 -42.78 -2.57 13.33
C SER A 102 -41.34 -2.91 13.71
N THR A 103 -40.40 -2.13 13.17
CA THR A 103 -38.97 -2.25 13.46
C THR A 103 -38.67 -1.64 14.83
N ILE A 104 -38.13 -2.44 15.75
CA ILE A 104 -37.85 -2.06 17.15
C ILE A 104 -36.42 -2.44 17.54
N HIS A 105 -35.87 -1.82 18.58
CA HIS A 105 -34.52 -2.15 19.06
C HIS A 105 -34.42 -3.61 19.55
N ILE A 106 -33.30 -4.30 19.29
CA ILE A 106 -33.12 -5.73 19.61
C ILE A 106 -33.37 -6.03 21.10
N ARG A 107 -32.97 -5.10 21.99
CA ARG A 107 -33.13 -5.23 23.46
C ARG A 107 -34.49 -4.74 24.00
N ALA A 108 -35.43 -4.36 23.14
CA ALA A 108 -36.74 -3.90 23.61
C ALA A 108 -37.51 -5.05 24.27
N ILE A 109 -37.93 -4.83 25.52
CA ILE A 109 -38.80 -5.71 26.31
C ILE A 109 -40.28 -5.36 26.07
N ARG A 110 -40.56 -4.13 25.63
CA ARG A 110 -41.91 -3.66 25.28
C ARG A 110 -41.88 -2.92 23.95
N CYS A 111 -42.86 -3.18 23.09
CA CYS A 111 -42.97 -2.51 21.80
C CYS A 111 -43.48 -1.07 21.97
N GLY A 112 -42.80 -0.08 21.38
CA GLY A 112 -43.25 1.32 21.41
C GLY A 112 -44.46 1.63 20.52
N TYR A 113 -44.76 0.77 19.54
CA TYR A 113 -45.85 1.00 18.58
C TYR A 113 -47.17 0.37 19.04
N CYS A 114 -47.16 -0.91 19.41
CA CYS A 114 -48.37 -1.64 19.83
C CYS A 114 -48.43 -1.95 21.33
N THR A 115 -47.45 -1.50 22.12
CA THR A 115 -47.37 -1.67 23.58
C THR A 115 -47.30 -3.13 24.09
N SER A 116 -47.18 -4.12 23.20
CA SER A 116 -47.07 -5.53 23.53
C SER A 116 -45.77 -5.85 24.27
N GLU A 117 -45.84 -6.78 25.22
CA GLU A 117 -44.66 -7.33 25.89
C GLU A 117 -43.94 -8.34 24.99
N LEU A 118 -42.62 -8.22 24.93
CA LEU A 118 -41.75 -9.04 24.10
C LEU A 118 -40.78 -9.79 25.00
N LYS A 119 -40.60 -11.08 24.74
CA LYS A 119 -39.58 -11.86 25.42
C LYS A 119 -38.19 -11.31 25.03
N ALA A 120 -37.34 -11.06 26.02
CA ALA A 120 -35.93 -10.74 25.76
C ALA A 120 -35.30 -11.93 25.03
N LEU A 121 -34.62 -11.65 23.91
CA LEU A 121 -33.82 -12.61 23.15
C LEU A 121 -32.38 -12.57 23.65
#